data_AF-A0A1G5ZKJ5-F1
#
_entry.id   AF-A0A1G5ZKJ5-F1
#
_cell.length_a   1.000
_cell.length_b   1.000
_cell.length_c   1.000
_cell.angle_alpha   90.00
_cell.angle_beta   90.00
_cell.angle_gamma   90.00
#
_symmetry.space_group_name_H-M   'P 1'
#
loop_
_entity.id
_entity.type
_entity.pdbx_description
1 polymer ?
#
loop_
_entity_poly.entity_id
_entity_poly.type
_entity_poly.pdbx_seq_one_letter_code
_entity_poly.pdbx_strand_id
1 'polypeptide(L)' 'MSENRNVPKLRFAEFHEGWLEQNLGQLLQFKNGYNGSKESYGSGEKFINVLDIIEMR' A
#
# COMPACT_ATOMS: atom_id res chain seq x y z
N MET A 1 17.29 27.66 -4.57
CA MET A 1 16.84 26.72 -3.53
C MET A 1 15.33 26.62 -3.63
N SER A 2 14.78 25.57 -4.22
CA SER A 2 13.31 25.41 -4.28
C SER A 2 12.82 24.97 -2.90
N GLU A 3 11.93 25.76 -2.30
CA GLU A 3 11.25 25.38 -1.06
C GLU A 3 10.58 24.01 -1.23
N ASN A 4 10.96 23.06 -0.38
CA ASN A 4 10.34 21.74 -0.36
C ASN A 4 8.96 21.87 0.27
N ARG A 5 7.98 22.24 -0.56
CA ARG A 5 6.59 22.38 -0.14
C ARG A 5 6.01 20.99 0.14
N ASN A 6 5.83 20.67 1.43
CA ASN A 6 5.20 19.43 1.88
C ASN A 6 3.66 19.44 1.71
N VAL A 7 3.19 20.03 0.61
CA VAL A 7 1.78 20.23 0.26
C VAL A 7 1.55 19.78 -1.19
N PRO A 8 0.48 19.01 -1.48
CA PRO A 8 0.13 18.66 -2.86
C PRO A 8 -0.03 19.86 -3.77
N LYS A 9 0.44 19.72 -5.02
CA LYS A 9 0.25 20.73 -6.10
C LYS A 9 -1.23 20.88 -6.50
N LEU A 10 -2.02 19.82 -6.35
CA LEU A 10 -3.47 19.79 -6.55
C LEU A 10 -4.11 19.28 -5.26
N ARG A 11 -5.08 20.02 -4.72
CA ARG A 11 -5.80 19.70 -3.48
C ARG A 11 -7.19 20.31 -3.51
N PHE A 12 -8.11 19.68 -2.79
CA PHE A 12 -9.41 20.31 -2.54
C PHE A 12 -9.26 21.52 -1.62
N ALA A 13 -10.15 22.51 -1.76
CA ALA A 13 -10.02 23.81 -1.12
C ALA A 13 -10.17 23.76 0.40
N GLU A 14 -10.83 22.74 0.93
CA GLU A 14 -11.05 22.52 2.35
C GLU A 14 -9.80 22.01 3.10
N PHE A 15 -8.76 21.51 2.39
CA PHE A 15 -7.54 20.99 3.01
C PHE A 15 -6.38 21.99 2.93
N HIS A 16 -5.96 22.50 4.08
CA HIS A 16 -4.97 23.57 4.19
C HIS A 16 -3.63 23.10 4.76
N GLU A 17 -3.63 21.98 5.47
CA GLU A 17 -2.46 21.46 6.16
C GLU A 17 -1.43 20.83 5.19
N GLY A 18 -0.19 20.72 5.67
CA GLY A 18 0.87 19.93 5.04
C GLY A 18 0.69 18.45 5.31
N TRP A 19 1.36 17.60 4.54
CA TRP A 19 1.44 16.19 4.88
C TRP A 19 2.18 16.01 6.20
N LEU A 20 1.72 15.06 7.01
CA LEU A 20 2.45 14.62 8.19
C LEU A 20 3.21 13.33 7.84
N GLU A 21 4.48 13.28 8.20
CA GLU A 21 5.21 12.02 8.19
C GLU A 21 4.74 11.17 9.38
N GLN A 22 4.28 9.95 9.11
CA GLN A 22 3.71 9.09 10.13
C GLN A 22 4.14 7.64 9.92
N ASN A 23 4.31 6.90 11.02
CA ASN A 23 4.68 5.49 10.94
C ASN A 23 3.47 4.66 10.49
N LEU A 24 3.68 3.79 9.50
CA LEU A 24 2.60 2.94 8.97
C LEU A 24 1.94 2.08 10.05
N GLY A 25 2.68 1.64 11.08
CA GLY A 25 2.15 0.86 12.20
C GLY A 25 1.16 1.63 13.10
N GLN A 26 1.10 2.96 12.99
CA GLN A 26 0.07 3.77 13.66
C GLN A 26 -1.24 3.80 12.89
N LEU A 27 -1.18 3.57 11.57
CA LEU A 27 -2.32 3.65 10.67
C LEU A 27 -2.86 2.28 10.27
N LEU A 28 -1.99 1.27 10.24
CA LEU A 28 -2.26 -0.03 9.65
C LEU A 28 -1.84 -1.16 10.60
N GLN A 29 -2.58 -2.26 10.52
CA GLN A 29 -2.19 -3.51 11.16
C GLN A 29 -1.37 -4.35 10.19
N PHE A 30 -0.20 -4.77 10.64
CA PHE A 30 0.63 -5.70 9.87
C PHE A 30 0.04 -7.10 9.89
N LYS A 31 -0.11 -7.71 8.71
CA LYS A 31 -0.49 -9.11 8.55
C LYS A 31 0.53 -9.81 7.66
N ASN A 32 0.98 -10.98 8.09
CA ASN A 32 1.84 -11.83 7.26
C ASN A 32 1.03 -12.48 6.14
N GLY A 33 1.69 -12.72 5.01
CA GLY A 33 1.16 -13.57 3.95
C GLY A 33 1.10 -15.04 4.37
N TYR A 34 0.36 -15.84 3.61
CA TYR A 34 0.29 -17.28 3.78
C TYR A 34 1.29 -17.97 2.83
N ASN A 35 2.08 -18.90 3.36
CA ASN A 35 2.92 -19.79 2.57
C ASN A 35 2.39 -21.22 2.69
N GLY A 36 1.47 -21.58 1.82
CA GLY A 36 0.88 -22.92 1.75
C GLY A 36 1.55 -23.79 0.68
N SER A 37 1.51 -25.10 0.90
CA SER A 37 1.89 -26.08 -0.13
C SER A 37 0.85 -26.13 -1.24
N LYS A 38 1.20 -26.73 -2.38
CA LYS A 38 0.33 -26.77 -3.59
C LYS A 38 -1.04 -27.40 -3.31
N GLU A 39 -1.09 -28.33 -2.35
CA GLU A 39 -2.29 -29.06 -1.94
C GLU A 39 -3.26 -28.18 -1.13
N SER A 40 -2.76 -27.10 -0.52
CA SER A 40 -3.61 -26.11 0.16
C SER A 40 -4.39 -25.22 -0.82
N TYR A 41 -4.04 -25.24 -2.11
CA TYR A 41 -4.73 -24.45 -3.12
C TYR A 41 -5.96 -25.19 -3.62
N GLY A 42 -7.11 -24.53 -3.52
CA GLY A 42 -8.38 -25.01 -4.04
C GLY A 42 -8.82 -24.25 -5.28
N SER A 43 -10.13 -24.23 -5.49
CA SER A 43 -10.79 -23.42 -6.51
C SER A 43 -11.69 -22.38 -5.85
N GLY A 44 -12.02 -21.31 -6.58
CA GLY A 44 -12.80 -20.18 -6.08
C GLY A 44 -12.05 -18.86 -6.26
N GLU A 45 -11.91 -18.10 -5.18
CA GLU A 45 -11.25 -16.79 -5.19
C GLU A 45 -9.76 -16.88 -5.53
N LYS A 46 -9.27 -15.92 -6.33
CA LYS A 46 -7.86 -15.89 -6.72
C LYS A 46 -6.99 -15.56 -5.51
N PHE A 47 -6.08 -16.48 -5.18
CA PHE A 47 -5.00 -16.20 -4.24
C PHE A 47 -3.88 -15.43 -4.95
N ILE A 48 -3.71 -14.16 -4.58
CA ILE A 48 -2.66 -13.31 -5.14
C ILE A 48 -1.32 -13.71 -4.50
N ASN A 49 -0.43 -14.27 -5.32
CA ASN A 49 0.92 -14.64 -4.91
C ASN A 49 1.94 -13.57 -5.35
N VAL A 50 3.19 -13.75 -4.94
CA VAL A 50 4.27 -12.80 -5.26
C VAL A 50 4.53 -12.67 -6.77
N LEU A 51 4.40 -13.76 -7.54
CA LEU A 51 4.59 -13.74 -8.99
C LEU A 51 3.50 -12.92 -9.69
N ASP A 52 2.25 -13.00 -9.22
CA ASP A 52 1.15 -12.17 -9.75
C ASP A 52 1.49 -10.66 -9.71
N ILE A 53 2.26 -10.22 -8.71
CA ILE A 53 2.64 -8.81 -8.53
C ILE A 53 3.90 -8.46 -9.34
N ILE A 54 4.88 -9.37 -9.41
CA ILE A 54 6.17 -9.11 -10.07
C ILE A 54 6.05 -9.18 -11.60
N GLU A 55 5.24 -10.09 -12.11
CA GLU A 55 5.06 -10.33 -13.55
C GLU A 55 4.05 -9.36 -14.20
N MET A 56 3.43 -8.47 -13.41
CA MET A 56 2.51 -7.42 -13.88
C MET A 56 3.17 -6.27 -14.66
N ARG A 57 4.44 -6.40 -15.04
CA ARG A 57 5.21 -5.38 -15.77
C ARG A 57 5.10 -5.50 -17.28
#